data_AF-F2SAQ2-F1
#
_entry.id   AF-F2SAQ2-F1
#
_cell.length_a   1.000
_cell.length_b   1.000
_cell.length_c   1.000
_cell.angle_alpha   90.00
_cell.angle_beta   90.00
_cell.angle_gamma   90.00
#
_symmetry.space_group_name_H-M   'P 1'
#
loop_
_entity.id
_entity.type
_entity.pdbx_description
1 polymer ?
#
loop_
_entity_poly.entity_id
_entity_poly.type
_entity_poly.pdbx_seq_one_letter_code
_entity_poly.pdbx_strand_id
1 'polypeptide(L)'
;MNVKSPAFSYCLLNLYSLYHTTIYRGVSAAEKQRRILAYLQASRTCHTLKDLEKTLPAVASINGMQVKEHIQALSDEGQLHVEKIGSGNWYWAWGGEEKKAREKTIDTLDKEVEKLLKSTGDLESKIMALKEEQRLEDARNHNGTREDNERERIALMKKKDQLETEIACLESNIKQRSEGDGPGSIAQKETDIARWKQEAQMWTDNIYILEEYLKRLTNGDREVLDAVRRECYGLAYIEGEGLADLDI
;
A
#
# COMPACT_ATOMS: atom_id res chain seq x y z
N MET A 1 -15.54 86.17 27.97
CA MET A 1 -16.35 84.96 28.23
C MET A 1 -15.40 83.78 28.35
N ASN A 2 -15.39 83.17 29.53
CA ASN A 2 -14.41 82.18 29.96
C ASN A 2 -14.95 80.78 29.61
N VAL A 3 -14.50 80.21 28.48
CA VAL A 3 -14.95 78.88 28.04
C VAL A 3 -13.96 77.84 28.58
N LYS A 4 -14.23 77.34 29.79
CA LYS A 4 -13.54 76.16 30.34
C LYS A 4 -13.97 74.94 29.54
N SER A 5 -13.06 74.37 28.76
CA SER A 5 -13.26 73.11 28.05
C SER A 5 -13.45 71.95 29.04
N PRO A 6 -14.55 71.17 28.98
CA PRO A 6 -14.80 70.05 29.90
C PRO A 6 -13.85 68.86 29.69
N ALA A 7 -13.13 68.80 28.57
CA ALA A 7 -12.36 67.63 28.15
C ALA A 7 -11.12 67.36 29.03
N PHE A 8 -10.53 68.39 29.65
CA PHE A 8 -9.33 68.22 30.48
C PHE A 8 -9.61 67.63 31.87
N SER A 9 -10.86 67.75 32.36
CA SER A 9 -11.23 67.24 33.69
C SER A 9 -11.47 65.73 33.69
N TYR A 10 -12.04 65.18 32.61
CA TYR A 10 -12.34 63.75 32.51
C TYR A 10 -11.08 62.89 32.36
N CYS A 11 -10.00 63.41 31.74
CA CYS A 11 -8.76 62.64 31.58
C CYS A 11 -7.98 62.52 32.91
N LEU A 12 -8.00 63.55 33.75
CA LEU A 12 -7.33 63.54 35.06
C LEU A 12 -8.10 62.73 36.11
N LEU A 13 -9.44 62.73 36.07
CA LEU A 13 -10.26 61.89 36.95
C LEU A 13 -10.12 60.40 36.63
N ASN A 14 -9.93 60.03 35.35
CA ASN A 14 -9.72 58.64 34.97
C ASN A 14 -8.31 58.14 35.37
N LEU A 15 -7.29 58.99 35.26
CA LEU A 15 -5.94 58.68 35.76
C LEU A 15 -5.90 58.58 37.29
N TYR A 16 -6.59 59.44 38.03
CA TYR A 16 -6.69 59.35 39.49
C TYR A 16 -7.49 58.12 39.94
N SER A 17 -8.55 57.74 39.23
CA SER A 17 -9.29 56.49 39.49
C SER A 17 -8.44 55.25 39.21
N LEU A 18 -7.68 55.21 38.10
CA LEU A 18 -6.74 54.12 37.82
C LEU A 18 -5.55 54.05 38.80
N TYR A 19 -5.08 55.20 39.33
CA TYR A 19 -4.01 55.25 40.34
C TYR A 19 -4.50 54.98 41.78
N HIS A 20 -5.75 55.32 42.14
CA HIS A 20 -6.30 55.00 43.46
C HIS A 20 -6.78 53.55 43.57
N THR A 21 -7.20 52.92 42.46
CA THR A 21 -7.63 51.51 42.47
C THR A 21 -6.46 50.53 42.60
N THR A 22 -5.21 50.97 42.41
CA THR A 22 -3.99 50.15 42.51
C THR A 22 -3.31 50.20 43.88
N ILE A 23 -3.67 51.13 44.78
CA ILE A 23 -2.92 51.37 46.04
C ILE A 23 -3.63 50.83 47.30
N TYR A 24 -4.88 50.37 47.21
CA TYR A 24 -5.58 49.69 48.33
C TYR A 24 -6.13 48.31 47.96
N ARG A 25 -5.33 47.49 47.27
CA ARG A 25 -5.56 46.05 47.27
C ARG A 25 -4.75 45.42 48.39
N GLY A 26 -5.43 45.01 49.46
CA GLY A 26 -4.86 44.03 50.38
C GLY A 26 -4.27 42.86 49.58
N VAL A 27 -3.20 42.26 50.10
CA VAL A 27 -2.49 41.13 49.46
C VAL A 27 -3.51 40.13 48.93
N SER A 28 -3.52 39.92 47.61
CA SER A 28 -4.50 39.05 46.95
C SER A 28 -4.33 37.61 47.44
N ALA A 29 -5.38 36.79 47.33
CA ALA A 29 -5.30 35.37 47.71
C ALA A 29 -4.14 34.66 47.00
N ALA A 30 -3.93 34.94 45.70
CA ALA A 30 -2.82 34.42 44.91
C ALA A 30 -1.44 34.87 45.42
N GLU A 31 -1.31 36.11 45.87
CA GLU A 31 -0.04 36.61 46.43
C GLU A 31 0.25 36.00 47.81
N LYS A 32 -0.79 35.77 48.63
CA LYS A 32 -0.66 35.02 49.90
C LYS A 32 -0.23 33.57 49.65
N GLN A 33 -0.87 32.89 48.70
CA GLN A 33 -0.54 31.53 48.27
C GLN A 33 0.91 31.42 47.78
N ARG A 34 1.38 32.38 46.96
CA ARG A 34 2.79 32.44 46.53
C ARG A 34 3.76 32.55 47.69
N ARG A 35 3.46 33.36 48.71
CA ARG A 35 4.34 33.50 49.88
C ARG A 35 4.42 32.22 50.70
N ILE A 36 3.30 31.52 50.88
CA ILE A 36 3.23 30.20 51.54
C ILE A 36 4.11 29.19 50.78
N LEU A 37 3.91 29.12 49.47
CA LEU A 37 4.64 28.20 48.61
C LEU A 37 6.14 28.52 48.56
N ALA A 38 6.52 29.79 48.48
CA ALA A 38 7.92 30.22 48.53
C ALA A 38 8.58 29.83 49.86
N TYR A 39 7.87 29.95 50.98
CA TYR A 39 8.35 29.51 52.29
C TYR A 39 8.56 28.00 52.35
N LEU A 40 7.59 27.21 51.86
CA LEU A 40 7.70 25.75 51.82
C LEU A 40 8.89 25.30 50.95
N GLN A 41 9.04 25.90 49.78
CA GLN A 41 10.16 25.63 48.87
C GLN A 41 11.52 26.06 49.46
N ALA A 42 11.56 27.17 50.20
CA ALA A 42 12.77 27.63 50.89
C ALA A 42 13.13 26.74 52.09
N SER A 43 12.12 26.22 52.80
CA SER A 43 12.32 25.36 53.96
C SER A 43 12.98 24.02 53.60
N ARG A 44 12.72 23.50 52.39
CA ARG A 44 13.25 22.21 51.90
C ARG A 44 13.02 21.03 52.87
N THR A 45 11.95 21.10 53.66
CA THR A 45 11.58 20.10 54.67
C THR A 45 10.09 19.78 54.59
N CYS A 46 9.68 18.62 55.09
CA CYS A 46 8.27 18.26 55.22
C CYS A 46 7.70 18.86 56.51
N HIS A 47 6.48 19.40 56.45
CA HIS A 47 5.80 20.02 57.60
C HIS A 47 4.49 19.31 57.89
N THR A 48 4.11 19.28 59.17
CA THR A 48 2.76 18.87 59.57
C THR A 48 1.81 20.06 59.52
N LEU A 49 0.50 19.80 59.42
CA LEU A 49 -0.50 20.88 59.44
C LEU A 49 -0.38 21.78 60.68
N LYS A 50 -0.03 21.20 61.84
CA LYS A 50 0.17 21.96 63.08
C LYS A 50 1.37 22.90 63.02
N ASP A 51 2.41 22.54 62.30
CA ASP A 51 3.60 23.38 62.13
C ASP A 51 3.32 24.53 61.15
N LEU A 52 2.53 24.25 60.13
CA LEU A 52 2.08 25.23 59.15
C LEU A 52 1.11 26.25 59.76
N GLU A 53 0.19 25.83 60.63
CA GLU A 53 -0.71 26.72 61.37
C GLU A 53 0.04 27.70 62.28
N LYS A 54 1.25 27.36 62.75
CA LYS A 54 2.08 28.24 63.58
C LYS A 54 2.97 29.17 62.77
N THR A 55 3.54 28.68 61.67
CA THR A 55 4.58 29.40 60.91
C THR A 55 4.00 30.28 59.80
N LEU A 56 2.96 29.82 59.11
CA LEU A 56 2.39 30.52 57.95
C LEU A 56 1.69 31.85 58.26
N PRO A 57 0.99 32.04 59.39
CA PRO A 57 0.36 33.33 59.70
C PRO A 57 1.37 34.50 59.73
N ALA A 58 2.57 34.26 60.26
CA ALA A 58 3.64 35.25 60.32
C ALA A 58 4.29 35.49 58.95
N VAL A 59 4.51 34.43 58.17
CA VAL A 59 5.25 34.51 56.90
C VAL A 59 4.39 35.02 55.74
N ALA A 60 3.13 34.58 55.66
CA ALA A 60 2.22 34.95 54.58
C ALA A 60 1.26 36.09 54.95
N SER A 61 1.33 36.61 56.18
CA SER A 61 0.40 37.62 56.72
C SER A 61 -1.06 37.22 56.54
N ILE A 62 -1.38 35.98 56.91
CA ILE A 62 -2.71 35.37 56.81
C ILE A 62 -3.28 35.11 58.21
N ASN A 63 -4.61 35.05 58.31
CA ASN A 63 -5.25 34.64 59.55
C ASN A 63 -5.01 33.13 59.77
N GLY A 64 -4.68 32.72 61.00
CA GLY A 64 -4.46 31.31 61.35
C GLY A 64 -5.64 30.40 60.98
N MET A 65 -6.86 30.91 60.99
CA MET A 65 -8.06 30.17 60.57
C MET A 65 -8.10 29.87 59.06
N GLN A 66 -7.39 30.64 58.24
CA GLN A 66 -7.38 30.54 56.77
C GLN A 66 -6.23 29.67 56.23
N VAL A 67 -5.33 29.21 57.11
CA VAL A 67 -4.16 28.39 56.71
C VAL A 67 -4.60 27.12 55.99
N LYS A 68 -5.59 26.41 56.55
CA LYS A 68 -6.09 25.16 55.98
C LYS A 68 -6.72 25.36 54.58
N GLU A 69 -7.45 26.46 54.39
CA GLU A 69 -8.07 26.80 53.10
C GLU A 69 -7.00 27.09 52.04
N HIS A 70 -5.97 27.85 52.38
CA HIS A 70 -4.87 28.14 51.45
C HIS A 70 -4.03 26.90 51.11
N ILE A 71 -3.81 26.01 52.09
CA ILE A 71 -3.11 24.74 51.87
C ILE A 71 -3.92 23.81 50.96
N GLN A 72 -5.24 23.73 51.15
CA GLN A 72 -6.11 22.95 50.27
C GLN A 72 -6.09 23.51 48.84
N ALA A 73 -6.25 24.83 48.68
CA ALA A 73 -6.20 25.46 47.37
C ALA A 73 -4.86 25.23 46.64
N LEU A 74 -3.73 25.30 47.35
CA LEU A 74 -2.41 24.98 46.78
C LEU A 74 -2.25 23.50 46.40
N SER A 75 -2.91 22.59 47.12
CA SER A 75 -2.94 21.16 46.79
C SER A 75 -3.80 20.89 45.56
N ASP A 76 -4.96 21.55 45.45
CA ASP A 76 -5.88 21.41 44.32
C ASP A 76 -5.26 21.96 43.02
N GLU A 77 -4.46 23.02 43.13
CA GLU A 77 -3.65 23.58 42.03
C GLU A 77 -2.41 22.72 41.66
N GLY A 78 -2.17 21.62 42.38
CA GLY A 78 -1.05 20.70 42.15
C GLY A 78 0.33 21.28 42.51
N GLN A 79 0.37 22.38 43.27
CA GLN A 79 1.60 23.06 43.66
C GLN A 79 2.17 22.59 45.00
N LEU A 80 1.36 21.86 45.77
CA LEU A 80 1.70 21.31 47.08
C LEU A 80 1.45 19.80 47.11
N HIS A 81 2.44 19.04 47.53
CA HIS A 81 2.30 17.59 47.72
C HIS A 81 1.79 17.29 49.12
N VAL A 82 0.82 16.36 49.18
CA VAL A 82 0.22 15.87 50.41
C VAL A 82 0.33 14.36 50.43
N GLU A 83 0.98 13.81 51.46
CA GLU A 83 1.02 12.37 51.68
C GLU A 83 0.66 12.03 53.12
N LYS A 84 -0.04 10.92 53.27
CA LYS A 84 -0.46 10.42 54.57
C LYS A 84 0.55 9.40 55.07
N ILE A 85 1.24 9.73 56.15
CA ILE A 85 2.22 8.84 56.79
C ILE A 85 1.71 8.52 58.20
N GLY A 86 1.30 7.26 58.41
CA GLY A 86 0.68 6.81 59.66
C GLY A 86 -0.69 7.47 59.90
N SER A 87 -0.84 8.17 61.03
CA SER A 87 -2.06 8.89 61.41
C SER A 87 -2.08 10.38 61.02
N GLY A 88 -1.02 10.89 60.39
CA GLY A 88 -0.88 12.32 60.04
C GLY A 88 -0.72 12.58 58.54
N ASN A 89 -1.09 13.78 58.11
CA ASN A 89 -0.82 14.31 56.77
C ASN A 89 0.46 15.16 56.79
N TRP A 90 1.32 14.95 55.79
CA TRP A 90 2.57 15.65 55.58
C TRP A 90 2.50 16.49 54.31
N TYR A 91 3.03 17.71 54.39
CA TYR A 91 2.97 18.70 53.33
C TYR A 91 4.38 19.14 52.93
N TRP A 92 4.67 19.16 51.63
CA TRP A 92 5.92 19.70 51.09
C TRP A 92 5.77 20.21 49.65
N ALA A 93 6.65 21.11 49.25
CA ALA A 93 6.71 21.63 47.88
C ALA A 93 8.17 21.94 47.51
N TRP A 94 8.64 21.41 46.39
CA TRP A 94 10.01 21.65 45.90
C TRP A 94 10.03 22.57 44.68
N GLY A 95 10.85 23.63 44.73
CA GLY A 95 10.94 24.59 43.63
C GLY A 95 11.53 24.01 42.33
N GLY A 96 12.23 22.87 42.39
CA GLY A 96 12.83 22.23 41.22
C GLY A 96 11.86 21.39 40.37
N GLU A 97 10.74 20.96 40.94
CA GLU A 97 9.80 20.08 40.24
C GLU A 97 9.01 20.80 39.17
N GLU A 98 8.59 22.05 39.44
CA GLU A 98 7.87 22.85 38.45
C GLU A 98 8.75 23.16 37.23
N LYS A 99 10.04 23.46 37.46
CA LYS A 99 11.00 23.65 36.38
C LYS A 99 11.18 22.37 35.55
N LYS A 100 11.37 21.22 36.21
CA LYS A 100 11.54 19.93 35.55
C LYS A 100 10.29 19.48 34.80
N ALA A 101 9.10 19.78 35.33
CA ALA A 101 7.83 19.50 34.67
C ALA A 101 7.68 20.35 33.39
N ARG A 102 8.01 21.66 33.47
CA ARG A 102 8.02 22.53 32.28
C ARG A 102 9.04 22.08 31.24
N GLU A 103 10.26 21.73 31.65
CA GLU A 103 11.30 21.19 30.75
C GLU A 103 10.82 19.91 30.05
N LYS A 104 10.20 18.97 30.78
CA LYS A 104 9.63 17.76 30.19
C LYS A 104 8.52 18.05 29.18
N THR A 105 7.67 19.05 29.46
CA THR A 105 6.62 19.47 28.52
C THR A 105 7.24 20.08 27.26
N ILE A 106 8.27 20.93 27.40
CA ILE A 106 9.00 21.50 26.26
C ILE A 106 9.63 20.38 25.43
N ASP A 107 10.36 19.45 26.04
CA ASP A 107 10.98 18.32 25.34
C ASP A 107 9.96 17.45 24.59
N THR A 108 8.74 17.32 25.14
CA THR A 108 7.67 16.55 24.49
C THR A 108 7.11 17.30 23.29
N LEU A 109 6.86 18.61 23.43
CA LEU A 109 6.40 19.47 22.35
C LEU A 109 7.43 19.58 21.23
N ASP A 110 8.73 19.69 21.55
CA ASP A 110 9.80 19.75 20.56
C ASP A 110 9.86 18.46 19.72
N LYS A 111 9.67 17.30 20.34
CA LYS A 111 9.57 16.01 19.62
C LYS A 111 8.35 15.94 18.72
N GLU A 112 7.21 16.49 19.15
CA GLU A 112 6.00 16.56 18.33
C GLU A 112 6.19 17.49 17.13
N VAL A 113 6.82 18.65 17.34
CA VAL A 113 7.17 19.58 16.27
C VAL A 113 8.10 18.94 15.25
N GLU A 114 9.16 18.24 15.70
CA GLU A 114 10.08 17.54 14.81
C GLU A 114 9.35 16.47 13.98
N LYS A 115 8.44 15.72 14.60
CA LYS A 115 7.62 14.72 13.91
C LYS A 115 6.71 15.35 12.86
N LEU A 116 6.06 16.47 13.19
CA LEU A 116 5.19 17.19 12.26
C LEU A 116 6.00 17.77 11.10
N LEU A 117 7.15 18.38 11.35
CA LEU A 117 8.03 18.91 10.30
C LEU A 117 8.48 17.83 9.33
N LYS A 118 8.87 16.65 9.82
CA LYS A 118 9.20 15.49 8.97
C LYS A 118 8.01 15.07 8.10
N SER A 119 6.83 14.93 8.72
CA SER A 119 5.61 14.57 7.99
C SER A 119 5.23 15.61 6.93
N THR A 120 5.40 16.90 7.22
CA THR A 120 5.13 17.97 6.25
C THR A 120 6.11 17.91 5.09
N GLY A 121 7.41 17.74 5.35
CA GLY A 121 8.42 17.57 4.30
C GLY A 121 8.18 16.35 3.40
N ASP A 122 7.75 15.23 3.98
CA ASP A 122 7.38 14.03 3.22
C ASP A 122 6.14 14.29 2.33
N LEU A 123 5.14 14.99 2.85
CA LEU A 123 3.94 15.35 2.10
C LEU A 123 4.25 16.34 0.97
N GLU A 124 5.06 17.35 1.23
CA GLU A 124 5.52 18.31 0.22
C GLU A 124 6.31 17.62 -0.89
N SER A 125 7.19 16.67 -0.54
CA SER A 125 7.93 15.87 -1.50
C SER A 125 7.01 15.02 -2.38
N LYS A 126 5.96 14.41 -1.80
CA LYS A 126 4.93 13.68 -2.54
C LYS A 126 4.13 14.59 -3.47
N ILE A 127 3.76 15.79 -3.01
CA ILE A 127 3.05 16.77 -3.83
C ILE A 127 3.93 17.21 -5.02
N MET A 128 5.22 17.44 -4.80
CA MET A 128 6.14 17.77 -5.89
C MET A 128 6.26 16.65 -6.91
N ALA A 129 6.39 15.39 -6.45
CA ALA A 129 6.44 14.23 -7.33
C ALA A 129 5.17 14.08 -8.19
N LEU A 130 4.00 14.20 -7.56
CA LEU A 130 2.71 14.14 -8.27
C LEU A 130 2.54 15.28 -9.29
N LYS A 131 2.97 16.50 -8.93
CA LYS A 131 2.93 17.63 -9.86
C LYS A 131 3.85 17.43 -11.06
N GLU A 132 5.03 16.86 -10.84
CA GLU A 132 5.96 16.56 -11.94
C GLU A 132 5.41 15.44 -12.84
N GLU A 133 4.85 14.38 -12.26
CA GLU A 133 4.18 13.32 -13.01
C GLU A 133 3.02 13.88 -13.85
N GLN A 134 2.18 14.71 -13.25
CA GLN A 134 1.10 15.39 -13.96
C GLN A 134 1.62 16.30 -15.07
N ARG A 135 2.70 17.06 -14.84
CA ARG A 135 3.31 17.89 -15.89
C ARG A 135 3.84 17.05 -17.05
N LEU A 136 4.44 15.89 -16.77
CA LEU A 136 4.92 14.96 -17.79
C LEU A 136 3.76 14.32 -18.56
N GLU A 137 2.69 13.97 -17.87
CA GLU A 137 1.47 13.44 -18.50
C GLU A 137 0.78 14.49 -19.36
N ASP A 138 0.65 15.73 -18.87
CA ASP A 138 0.15 16.86 -19.64
C ASP A 138 1.04 17.12 -20.86
N ALA A 139 2.38 17.06 -20.73
CA ALA A 139 3.30 17.23 -21.84
C ALA A 139 3.19 16.10 -22.88
N ARG A 140 2.96 14.85 -22.45
CA ARG A 140 2.68 13.72 -23.35
C ARG A 140 1.34 13.90 -24.08
N ASN A 141 0.34 14.39 -23.36
CA ASN A 141 -1.00 14.64 -23.87
C ASN A 141 -1.11 15.95 -24.67
N HIS A 142 -0.10 16.83 -24.64
CA HIS A 142 -0.06 18.09 -25.41
C HIS A 142 0.34 17.92 -26.88
N ASN A 143 0.68 16.71 -27.33
CA ASN A 143 0.93 16.45 -28.74
C ASN A 143 -0.36 16.39 -29.60
N GLY A 144 -1.53 16.56 -28.99
CA GLY A 144 -2.82 16.64 -29.68
C GLY A 144 -3.85 17.42 -28.87
N THR A 145 -4.94 17.83 -29.51
CA THR A 145 -6.09 18.38 -28.78
C THR A 145 -6.72 17.30 -27.89
N ARG A 146 -7.52 17.69 -26.89
CA ARG A 146 -8.28 16.72 -26.06
C ARG A 146 -9.09 15.73 -26.91
N GLU A 147 -9.56 16.16 -28.07
CA GLU A 147 -10.26 15.32 -29.04
C GLU A 147 -9.33 14.31 -29.74
N ASP A 148 -8.08 14.68 -30.05
CA ASP A 148 -7.08 13.78 -30.64
C ASP A 148 -6.72 12.65 -29.67
N ASN A 149 -6.50 12.97 -28.40
CA ASN A 149 -6.18 11.96 -27.37
C ASN A 149 -7.37 11.01 -27.14
N GLU A 150 -8.61 11.52 -27.16
CA GLU A 150 -9.79 10.65 -27.04
C GLU A 150 -9.98 9.77 -28.28
N ARG A 151 -9.71 10.31 -29.49
CA ARG A 151 -9.70 9.53 -30.74
C ARG A 151 -8.66 8.40 -30.68
N GLU A 152 -7.44 8.71 -30.25
CA GLU A 152 -6.37 7.72 -30.11
C GLU A 152 -6.71 6.66 -29.05
N ARG A 153 -7.25 7.07 -27.90
CA ARG A 153 -7.71 6.16 -26.85
C ARG A 153 -8.78 5.19 -27.36
N ILE A 154 -9.78 5.70 -28.08
CA ILE A 154 -10.84 4.87 -28.68
C ILE A 154 -10.24 3.90 -29.72
N ALA A 155 -9.31 4.36 -30.55
CA ALA A 155 -8.64 3.52 -31.54
C ALA A 155 -7.81 2.40 -30.89
N LEU A 156 -7.08 2.71 -29.82
CA LEU A 156 -6.30 1.75 -29.04
C LEU A 156 -7.20 0.72 -28.33
N MET A 157 -8.31 1.16 -27.73
CA MET A 157 -9.30 0.26 -27.12
C MET A 157 -9.88 -0.70 -28.17
N LYS A 158 -10.26 -0.19 -29.34
CA LYS A 158 -10.76 -1.04 -30.43
C LYS A 158 -9.72 -2.05 -30.90
N LYS A 159 -8.45 -1.65 -31.01
CA LYS A 159 -7.35 -2.55 -31.38
C LYS A 159 -7.11 -3.62 -30.32
N LYS A 160 -7.21 -3.26 -29.04
CA LYS A 160 -7.12 -4.20 -27.93
C LYS A 160 -8.22 -5.26 -28.03
N ASP A 161 -9.48 -4.85 -28.18
CA ASP A 161 -10.60 -5.79 -28.29
C ASP A 161 -10.47 -6.74 -29.50
N GLN A 162 -9.94 -6.22 -30.62
CA GLN A 162 -9.62 -7.03 -31.80
C GLN A 162 -8.56 -8.09 -31.50
N LEU A 163 -7.45 -7.70 -30.86
CA LEU A 163 -6.37 -8.62 -30.52
C LEU A 163 -6.79 -9.66 -29.48
N GLU A 164 -7.60 -9.28 -28.49
CA GLU A 164 -8.16 -10.23 -27.52
C GLU A 164 -9.05 -11.28 -28.20
N THR A 165 -9.84 -10.86 -29.18
CA THR A 165 -10.66 -11.78 -29.99
C THR A 165 -9.79 -12.70 -30.85
N GLU A 166 -8.72 -12.17 -31.45
CA GLU A 166 -7.78 -12.95 -32.26
C GLU A 166 -7.02 -13.98 -31.42
N ILE A 167 -6.56 -13.60 -30.23
CA ILE A 167 -5.91 -14.52 -29.27
C ILE A 167 -6.88 -15.65 -28.91
N ALA A 168 -8.12 -15.33 -28.52
CA ALA A 168 -9.11 -16.34 -28.18
C ALA A 168 -9.39 -17.31 -29.35
N CYS A 169 -9.44 -16.80 -30.59
CA CYS A 169 -9.60 -17.62 -31.78
C CYS A 169 -8.38 -18.54 -32.01
N LEU A 170 -7.16 -18.00 -31.91
CA LEU A 170 -5.94 -18.76 -32.08
C LEU A 170 -5.77 -19.84 -31.01
N GLU A 171 -6.09 -19.53 -29.75
CA GLU A 171 -6.08 -20.50 -28.65
C GLU A 171 -7.07 -21.65 -28.90
N SER A 172 -8.29 -21.33 -29.37
CA SER A 172 -9.27 -22.34 -29.76
C SER A 172 -8.76 -23.22 -30.91
N ASN A 173 -8.14 -22.62 -31.92
CA ASN A 173 -7.58 -23.35 -33.06
C ASN A 173 -6.42 -24.26 -32.66
N ILE A 174 -5.54 -23.79 -31.75
CA ILE A 174 -4.46 -24.59 -31.19
C ILE A 174 -5.03 -25.77 -30.41
N LYS A 175 -6.03 -25.52 -29.55
CA LYS A 175 -6.67 -26.58 -28.77
C LYS A 175 -7.28 -27.66 -29.67
N GLN A 176 -8.08 -27.27 -30.66
CA GLN A 176 -8.68 -28.21 -31.61
C GLN A 176 -7.63 -29.05 -32.35
N ARG A 177 -6.52 -28.44 -32.78
CA ARG A 177 -5.42 -29.15 -33.45
C ARG A 177 -4.66 -30.07 -32.49
N SER A 178 -4.47 -29.66 -31.23
CA SER A 178 -3.79 -30.45 -30.22
C SER A 178 -4.58 -31.67 -29.75
N GLU A 179 -5.92 -31.59 -29.78
CA GLU A 179 -6.81 -32.72 -29.45
C GLU A 179 -6.91 -33.74 -30.59
N GLY A 180 -6.63 -33.33 -31.84
CA GLY A 180 -6.81 -34.15 -33.04
C GLY A 180 -5.64 -35.06 -33.41
N ASP A 181 -4.40 -34.71 -33.09
CA ASP A 181 -3.22 -35.55 -33.36
C ASP A 181 -2.17 -35.31 -32.26
N GLY A 182 -2.01 -36.30 -31.37
CA GLY A 182 -0.90 -36.31 -30.42
C GLY A 182 0.44 -36.54 -31.14
N PRO A 183 1.58 -36.13 -30.55
CA PRO A 183 2.90 -36.34 -31.14
C PRO A 183 3.26 -37.82 -31.43
N GLY A 184 2.54 -38.77 -30.82
CA GLY A 184 2.64 -40.20 -31.13
C GLY A 184 1.85 -40.64 -32.38
N SER A 185 0.87 -39.87 -32.84
CA SER A 185 -0.01 -40.23 -33.97
C SER A 185 0.76 -40.26 -35.29
N ILE A 186 1.64 -39.28 -35.53
CA ILE A 186 2.46 -39.23 -36.75
C ILE A 186 3.49 -40.37 -36.76
N ALA A 187 4.22 -40.56 -35.66
CA ALA A 187 5.20 -41.65 -35.54
C ALA A 187 4.54 -43.04 -35.69
N GLN A 188 3.32 -43.20 -35.16
CA GLN A 188 2.53 -44.42 -35.34
C GLN A 188 2.11 -44.61 -36.80
N LYS A 189 1.60 -43.57 -37.46
CA LYS A 189 1.26 -43.59 -38.89
C LYS A 189 2.47 -43.92 -39.75
N GLU A 190 3.64 -43.36 -39.47
CA GLU A 190 4.90 -43.68 -40.18
C GLU A 190 5.30 -45.14 -40.00
N THR A 191 5.17 -45.67 -38.77
CA THR A 191 5.44 -47.09 -38.46
C THR A 191 4.47 -48.01 -39.20
N ASP A 192 3.19 -47.66 -39.23
CA ASP A 192 2.15 -48.43 -39.93
C ASP A 192 2.37 -48.42 -41.44
N ILE A 193 2.71 -47.27 -42.03
CA ILE A 193 3.08 -47.16 -43.45
C ILE A 193 4.29 -48.02 -43.77
N ALA A 194 5.34 -47.99 -42.92
CA ALA A 194 6.53 -48.81 -43.13
C ALA A 194 6.19 -50.31 -43.10
N ARG A 195 5.36 -50.74 -42.14
CA ARG A 195 4.87 -52.12 -42.03
C ARG A 195 4.07 -52.52 -43.27
N TRP A 196 3.09 -51.72 -43.70
CA TRP A 196 2.27 -52.04 -44.88
C TRP A 196 3.10 -52.10 -46.16
N LYS A 197 4.11 -51.24 -46.31
CA LYS A 197 5.05 -51.31 -47.44
C LYS A 197 5.84 -52.62 -47.42
N GLN A 198 6.33 -53.04 -46.26
CA GLN A 198 7.05 -54.31 -46.13
C GLN A 198 6.14 -55.51 -46.44
N GLU A 199 4.92 -55.51 -45.90
CA GLU A 199 3.94 -56.57 -46.16
C GLU A 199 3.56 -56.63 -47.65
N ALA A 200 3.31 -55.48 -48.28
CA ALA A 200 3.04 -55.39 -49.71
C ALA A 200 4.21 -55.96 -50.53
N GLN A 201 5.45 -55.57 -50.23
CA GLN A 201 6.64 -56.09 -50.90
C GLN A 201 6.78 -57.61 -50.75
N MET A 202 6.55 -58.15 -49.54
CA MET A 202 6.60 -59.60 -49.31
C MET A 202 5.57 -60.35 -50.15
N TRP A 203 4.34 -59.82 -50.26
CA TRP A 203 3.32 -60.42 -51.11
C TRP A 203 3.66 -60.30 -52.59
N THR A 204 4.25 -59.19 -53.03
CA THR A 204 4.78 -59.03 -54.40
C THR A 204 5.85 -60.08 -54.70
N ASP A 205 6.82 -60.28 -53.81
CA ASP A 205 7.86 -61.30 -53.99
C ASP A 205 7.26 -62.72 -54.05
N ASN A 206 6.31 -63.02 -53.17
CA ASN A 206 5.59 -64.30 -53.18
C ASN A 206 4.85 -64.54 -54.50
N ILE A 207 4.20 -63.50 -55.05
CA ILE A 207 3.52 -63.58 -56.35
C ILE A 207 4.54 -63.91 -57.44
N TYR A 208 5.69 -63.24 -57.51
CA TYR A 208 6.72 -63.51 -58.52
C TYR A 208 7.30 -64.93 -58.40
N ILE A 209 7.46 -65.45 -57.18
CA ILE A 209 7.90 -66.84 -56.97
C ILE A 209 6.87 -67.82 -57.55
N LEU A 210 5.58 -67.58 -57.30
CA LEU A 210 4.50 -68.41 -57.83
C LEU A 210 4.42 -68.32 -59.36
N GLU A 211 4.60 -67.13 -59.94
CA GLU A 211 4.65 -66.96 -61.39
C GLU A 211 5.79 -67.76 -62.04
N GLU A 212 6.99 -67.70 -61.46
CA GLU A 212 8.15 -68.44 -61.97
C GLU A 212 7.94 -69.96 -61.83
N TYR A 213 7.28 -70.41 -60.75
CA TYR A 213 6.90 -71.82 -60.60
C TYR A 213 5.89 -72.25 -61.69
N LEU A 214 4.85 -71.46 -61.93
CA LEU A 214 3.88 -71.70 -62.99
C LEU A 214 4.54 -71.75 -64.38
N LYS A 215 5.50 -70.86 -64.64
CA LYS A 215 6.28 -70.84 -65.88
C LYS A 215 7.08 -72.12 -66.10
N ARG A 216 7.64 -72.68 -65.03
CA ARG A 216 8.36 -73.96 -65.08
C ARG A 216 7.41 -75.14 -65.30
N LEU A 217 6.25 -75.15 -64.64
CA LEU A 217 5.25 -76.22 -64.77
C LEU A 217 4.66 -76.30 -66.18
N THR A 218 4.51 -75.17 -66.85
CA THR A 218 3.98 -75.06 -68.22
C THR A 218 5.04 -75.20 -69.31
N ASN A 219 6.29 -75.55 -68.96
CA ASN A 219 7.45 -75.59 -69.86
C ASN A 219 7.67 -74.28 -70.67
N GLY A 220 7.20 -73.14 -70.14
CA GLY A 220 7.30 -71.85 -70.82
C GLY A 220 6.27 -71.60 -71.93
N ASP A 221 5.18 -72.38 -71.98
CA ASP A 221 4.06 -72.11 -72.88
C ASP A 221 3.40 -70.78 -72.53
N ARG A 222 3.61 -69.77 -73.40
CA ARG A 222 3.17 -68.40 -73.18
C ARG A 222 1.65 -68.27 -73.21
N GLU A 223 0.95 -69.05 -74.03
CA GLU A 223 -0.51 -68.94 -74.15
C GLU A 223 -1.21 -69.38 -72.86
N VAL A 224 -0.71 -70.47 -72.25
CA VAL A 224 -1.22 -70.97 -70.98
C VAL A 224 -0.87 -70.03 -69.83
N LEU A 225 0.34 -69.46 -69.81
CA LEU A 225 0.76 -68.51 -68.79
C LEU A 225 -0.04 -67.20 -68.83
N ASP A 226 -0.28 -66.67 -70.04
CA ASP A 226 -1.03 -65.43 -70.20
C ASP A 226 -2.52 -65.65 -69.94
N ALA A 227 -3.07 -66.84 -70.19
CA ALA A 227 -4.42 -67.21 -69.80
C ALA A 227 -4.59 -67.24 -68.26
N VAL A 228 -3.65 -67.89 -67.55
CA VAL A 228 -3.68 -67.95 -66.07
C VAL A 228 -3.49 -66.56 -65.45
N ARG A 229 -2.58 -65.74 -65.98
CA ARG A 229 -2.38 -64.35 -65.51
C ARG A 229 -3.60 -63.48 -65.73
N ARG A 230 -4.26 -63.58 -66.90
CA ARG A 230 -5.53 -62.89 -67.16
C ARG A 230 -6.63 -63.31 -66.20
N GLU A 231 -6.71 -64.59 -65.85
CA GLU A 231 -7.70 -65.10 -64.90
C GLU A 231 -7.41 -64.64 -63.47
N CYS A 232 -6.15 -64.69 -63.01
CA CYS A 232 -5.78 -64.35 -61.65
C CYS A 232 -5.73 -62.84 -61.37
N TYR A 233 -5.25 -62.02 -62.31
CA TYR A 233 -5.09 -60.57 -62.12
C TYR A 233 -6.25 -59.74 -62.67
N GLY A 234 -7.12 -60.34 -63.50
CA GLY A 234 -8.31 -59.70 -64.04
C GLY A 234 -8.01 -58.38 -64.74
N LEU A 235 -8.69 -57.31 -64.32
CA LEU A 235 -8.56 -55.97 -64.92
C LEU A 235 -7.22 -55.28 -64.65
N ALA A 236 -6.40 -55.80 -63.73
CA ALA A 236 -5.08 -55.27 -63.42
C ALA A 236 -3.98 -55.82 -64.35
N TYR A 237 -4.30 -56.76 -65.24
CA TYR A 237 -3.34 -57.30 -66.20
C TYR A 237 -3.29 -56.47 -67.48
N ILE A 238 -2.08 -56.05 -67.85
CA ILE A 238 -1.73 -55.40 -69.11
C ILE A 238 -1.00 -56.42 -69.99
N GLU A 239 -1.54 -56.65 -71.19
CA GLU A 239 -0.98 -57.61 -72.14
C GLU A 239 0.43 -57.20 -72.58
N GLY A 240 1.41 -58.07 -72.37
CA GLY A 240 2.82 -57.82 -72.67
C GLY A 240 3.61 -57.09 -71.57
N GLU A 241 2.95 -56.43 -70.63
CA GLU A 241 3.59 -55.65 -69.55
C GLU A 241 3.42 -56.27 -68.15
N GLY A 242 2.38 -57.10 -67.93
CA GLY A 242 2.15 -57.78 -66.66
C GLY A 242 1.13 -57.06 -65.78
N LEU A 243 1.40 -56.87 -64.49
CA LEU A 243 0.53 -56.09 -63.61
C LEU A 243 0.69 -54.59 -63.90
N ALA A 244 -0.43 -53.85 -63.92
CA ALA A 244 -0.41 -52.40 -64.06
C ALA A 244 0.33 -51.72 -62.89
N ASP A 245 1.16 -50.74 -63.20
CA ASP A 245 1.72 -49.85 -62.19
C ASP A 245 0.60 -49.08 -61.48
N LEU A 246 0.68 -49.03 -60.16
CA LEU A 246 -0.20 -48.19 -59.35
C LEU A 246 0.39 -46.78 -59.33
N ASP A 247 -0.35 -45.79 -59.83
CA ASP A 247 -0.05 -44.38 -59.59
C ASP A 247 -0.23 -44.10 -58.08
N ILE A 248 0.87 -43.98 -57.35
CA ILE A 248 0.91 -43.64 -55.91
C ILE A 248 1.41 -42.21 -55.73
#